data_AF-A0A6L7US05-F1
#
_entry.id   AF-A0A6L7US05-F1
#
_cell.length_a   1.000
_cell.length_b   1.000
_cell.length_c   1.000
_cell.angle_alpha   90.00
_cell.angle_beta   90.00
_cell.angle_gamma   90.00
#
_symmetry.space_group_name_H-M   'P 1'
#
loop_
_entity.id
_entity.type
_entity.pdbx_description
1 polymer ?
#
loop_
_entity_poly.entity_id
_entity_poly.type
_entity_poly.pdbx_seq_one_letter_code
_entity_poly.pdbx_strand_id
1 'polypeptide(L)'
;MERARGGGDDPRFRLGEQRRPLPGRVPAGARRARPGRLNPPSAVDRTTVVLHGHFYQPPREDPWTDRVRTEASAAPFENWNERIAAECYEPLARAEAFDWLSFDLGPTLARWLEGERPDVHEGFVRGDRASRARLGHGNALAQPYHHIILPLASRREKETEVRWGLRDFERRFGRCADGMWLPETAVDVATLDVLAAEGVAFTILAPHQVADVPAGGVGRIRLGGGREIAVFIYDGELSHGVAFGALLDGCD
;
A
#
# COMPACT_ATOMS: atom_id res chain seq x y z
N MET A 1 -40.82 10.37 15.27
CA MET A 1 -40.90 8.90 15.29
C MET A 1 -41.18 8.45 13.88
N GLU A 2 -40.15 8.28 13.07
CA GLU A 2 -40.27 7.73 11.72
C GLU A 2 -39.06 6.84 11.52
N ARG A 3 -39.27 5.55 11.82
CA ARG A 3 -38.28 4.49 11.60
C ARG A 3 -38.36 4.13 10.13
N ALA A 4 -37.36 4.52 9.35
CA ALA A 4 -37.11 3.85 8.08
C ALA A 4 -36.67 2.41 8.40
N ARG A 5 -37.55 1.44 8.15
CA ARG A 5 -37.18 0.04 7.95
C ARG A 5 -37.12 -0.20 6.45
N GLY A 6 -36.07 -0.84 5.95
CA GLY A 6 -36.09 -1.50 4.64
C GLY A 6 -34.74 -1.64 3.98
N GLY A 7 -34.21 -2.86 3.95
CA GLY A 7 -33.09 -3.29 3.13
C GLY A 7 -31.93 -3.83 3.96
N GLY A 8 -31.68 -5.14 3.90
CA GLY A 8 -30.38 -5.66 4.30
C GLY A 8 -29.36 -5.13 3.30
N ASP A 9 -28.66 -4.06 3.68
CA ASP A 9 -27.68 -3.43 2.81
C ASP A 9 -26.55 -4.42 2.52
N ASP A 10 -26.34 -4.68 1.24
CA ASP A 10 -25.16 -5.37 0.76
C ASP A 10 -23.93 -4.64 1.33
N PRO A 11 -23.08 -5.29 2.15
CA PRO A 11 -21.95 -4.63 2.79
C PRO A 11 -20.87 -4.19 1.78
N ARG A 12 -21.02 -4.56 0.51
CA ARG A 12 -20.07 -4.28 -0.56
C ARG A 12 -20.22 -2.85 -1.11
N PHE A 13 -19.10 -2.23 -1.46
CA PHE A 13 -19.09 -0.91 -2.07
C PHE A 13 -19.58 -0.97 -3.51
N ARG A 14 -20.44 -0.02 -3.88
CA ARG A 14 -20.79 0.25 -5.29
C ARG A 14 -19.80 1.25 -5.86
N LEU A 15 -19.19 0.89 -6.98
CA LEU A 15 -18.23 1.75 -7.65
C LEU A 15 -18.94 2.65 -8.67
N GLY A 16 -18.52 3.92 -8.73
CA GLY A 16 -18.89 4.82 -9.82
C GLY A 16 -17.99 4.64 -11.05
N GLU A 17 -18.47 5.12 -12.20
CA GLU A 17 -17.68 5.15 -13.44
C GLU A 17 -16.37 5.94 -13.30
N GLN A 18 -15.31 5.49 -13.99
CA GLN A 18 -14.09 6.25 -14.17
C GLN A 18 -14.36 7.51 -15.00
N ARG A 19 -14.46 8.67 -14.35
CA ARG A 19 -14.72 9.94 -15.04
C ARG A 19 -13.51 10.85 -15.21
N ARG A 20 -12.41 10.62 -14.47
CA ARG A 20 -11.15 11.40 -14.55
C ARG A 20 -9.92 10.60 -14.09
N PRO A 21 -8.72 10.86 -14.64
CA PRO A 21 -7.46 10.35 -14.11
C PRO A 21 -7.26 10.80 -12.65
N LEU A 22 -6.57 9.98 -11.85
CA LEU A 22 -6.28 10.27 -10.45
C LEU A 22 -5.57 11.62 -10.32
N PRO A 23 -6.00 12.52 -9.41
CA PRO A 23 -5.26 13.74 -9.17
C PRO A 23 -3.93 13.39 -8.49
N GLY A 24 -2.86 13.30 -9.27
CA GLY A 24 -1.51 13.32 -8.71
C GLY A 24 -1.25 14.71 -8.12
N ARG A 25 -0.76 14.78 -6.88
CA ARG A 25 -0.20 16.03 -6.34
C ARG A 25 1.06 16.38 -7.13
N VAL A 26 0.93 17.21 -8.17
CA VAL A 26 2.08 17.84 -8.80
C VAL A 26 2.59 18.93 -7.85
N PRO A 27 3.87 18.91 -7.42
CA PRO A 27 4.41 19.99 -6.61
C PRO A 27 4.30 21.33 -7.35
N ALA A 28 3.87 22.38 -6.67
CA ALA A 28 3.90 23.73 -7.20
C ALA A 28 5.37 24.14 -7.42
N GLY A 29 5.87 24.01 -8.66
CA GLY A 29 7.25 24.39 -9.01
C GLY A 29 7.91 23.59 -10.14
N ALA A 30 7.35 22.47 -10.59
CA ALA A 30 7.93 21.70 -11.70
C ALA A 30 7.68 22.41 -13.04
N ARG A 31 8.70 23.08 -13.59
CA ARG A 31 8.69 23.61 -14.96
C ARG A 31 8.40 22.45 -15.92
N ARG A 32 7.33 22.58 -16.73
CA ARG A 32 7.01 21.67 -17.83
C ARG A 32 8.20 21.57 -18.79
N ALA A 33 8.91 20.44 -18.76
CA ALA A 33 9.76 20.07 -19.88
C ALA A 33 8.86 19.80 -21.10
N ARG A 34 9.24 20.34 -22.27
CA ARG A 34 8.54 20.08 -23.53
C ARG A 34 8.70 18.59 -23.87
N PRO A 35 7.63 17.87 -24.25
CA PRO A 35 7.78 16.48 -24.66
C PRO A 35 8.50 16.45 -26.02
N GLY A 36 9.69 15.86 -26.05
CA GLY A 36 10.31 15.42 -27.29
C GLY A 36 9.40 14.38 -27.94
N ARG A 37 9.13 14.54 -29.24
CA ARG A 37 8.38 13.56 -30.04
C ARG A 37 9.18 12.25 -30.08
N LEU A 38 8.84 11.32 -29.20
CA LEU A 38 9.09 9.90 -29.42
C LEU A 38 7.88 9.38 -30.20
N ASN A 39 8.11 8.86 -31.41
CA ASN A 39 7.09 8.10 -32.12
C ASN A 39 6.69 6.91 -31.23
N PRO A 40 5.39 6.68 -30.98
CA PRO A 40 4.99 5.51 -30.23
C PRO A 40 5.37 4.26 -31.03
N PRO A 41 6.08 3.28 -30.44
CA PRO A 41 6.22 1.97 -31.08
C PRO A 41 4.81 1.39 -31.31
N SER A 42 4.64 0.74 -32.46
CA SER A 42 3.42 0.05 -32.89
C SER A 42 2.77 -0.73 -31.75
N ALA A 43 1.44 -0.64 -31.64
CA ALA A 43 0.62 -1.22 -30.58
C ALA A 43 0.81 -2.73 -30.44
N VAL A 44 1.73 -3.11 -29.56
CA VAL A 44 1.62 -4.35 -28.80
C VAL A 44 0.58 -4.06 -27.73
N ASP A 45 -0.47 -4.87 -27.64
CA ASP A 45 -1.41 -4.83 -26.53
C ASP A 45 -0.62 -5.15 -25.25
N ARG A 46 -0.24 -4.10 -24.52
CA ARG A 46 0.64 -4.24 -23.35
C ARG A 46 -0.23 -4.56 -22.14
N THR A 47 -0.39 -5.84 -21.85
CA THR A 47 -0.86 -6.29 -20.54
C THR A 47 0.09 -5.74 -19.48
N THR A 48 -0.43 -4.91 -18.59
CA THR A 48 0.32 -4.37 -17.45
C THR A 48 -0.03 -5.17 -16.22
N VAL A 49 0.97 -5.74 -15.57
CA VAL A 49 0.83 -6.43 -14.28
C VAL A 49 1.45 -5.56 -13.20
N VAL A 50 0.75 -5.37 -12.10
CA VAL A 50 1.25 -4.68 -10.91
C VAL A 50 1.23 -5.69 -9.77
N LEU A 51 2.40 -5.97 -9.21
CA LEU A 51 2.55 -6.73 -7.97
C LEU A 51 2.61 -5.73 -6.82
N HIS A 52 1.79 -5.96 -5.78
CA HIS A 52 1.84 -5.20 -4.54
C HIS A 52 2.37 -6.08 -3.41
N GLY A 53 3.49 -5.70 -2.80
CA GLY A 53 4.06 -6.38 -1.65
C GLY A 53 3.71 -5.66 -0.34
N HIS A 54 3.03 -6.37 0.56
CA HIS A 54 2.72 -5.86 1.90
C HIS A 54 3.81 -6.28 2.90
N PHE A 55 4.60 -5.31 3.39
CA PHE A 55 5.73 -5.56 4.29
C PHE A 55 5.41 -5.08 5.70
N TYR A 56 5.02 -6.01 6.57
CA TYR A 56 4.71 -5.73 7.96
C TYR A 56 5.24 -6.83 8.90
N GLN A 57 5.64 -6.39 10.09
CA GLN A 57 5.93 -7.23 11.23
C GLN A 57 5.42 -6.53 12.50
N PRO A 58 4.69 -7.24 13.39
CA PRO A 58 4.29 -6.66 14.65
C PRO A 58 5.52 -6.26 15.47
N PRO A 59 5.44 -5.18 16.27
CA PRO A 59 6.53 -4.82 17.18
C PRO A 59 6.78 -5.98 18.15
N ARG A 60 8.06 -6.36 18.26
CA ARG A 60 8.55 -7.48 19.10
C ARG A 60 9.58 -7.04 20.12
N GLU A 61 9.92 -5.75 20.10
CA GLU A 61 10.86 -5.13 21.00
C GLU A 61 10.33 -5.16 22.43
N ASP A 62 11.19 -5.53 23.37
CA ASP A 62 10.91 -5.39 24.78
C ASP A 62 10.83 -3.89 25.15
N PRO A 63 9.75 -3.42 25.79
CA PRO A 63 9.51 -1.98 25.97
C PRO A 63 10.47 -1.32 26.98
N TRP A 64 11.27 -2.09 27.73
CA TRP A 64 12.31 -1.55 28.61
C TRP A 64 13.66 -1.45 27.92
N THR A 65 13.95 -2.36 26.99
CA THR A 65 15.27 -2.46 26.35
C THR A 65 15.28 -1.99 24.90
N ASP A 66 14.11 -1.83 24.28
CA ASP A 66 13.91 -1.52 22.86
C ASP A 66 14.59 -2.55 21.93
N ARG A 67 14.79 -3.78 22.42
CA ARG A 67 15.45 -4.88 21.69
C ARG A 67 14.50 -6.05 21.48
N VAL A 68 14.58 -6.66 20.31
CA VAL A 68 13.91 -7.93 20.02
C VAL A 68 14.66 -9.04 20.78
N ARG A 69 13.91 -9.89 21.48
CA ARG A 69 14.48 -11.01 22.25
C ARG A 69 14.80 -12.18 21.33
N THR A 70 15.69 -13.07 21.77
CA THR A 70 15.99 -14.31 21.06
C THR A 70 14.77 -15.23 21.00
N GLU A 71 14.48 -15.76 19.81
CA GLU A 71 13.37 -16.68 19.52
C GLU A 71 13.92 -17.96 18.89
N ALA A 72 13.87 -19.08 19.61
CA ALA A 72 14.50 -20.34 19.17
C ALA A 72 13.95 -20.86 17.82
N SER A 73 12.71 -20.53 17.46
CA SER A 73 12.09 -20.93 16.19
C SER A 73 12.62 -20.16 14.98
N ALA A 74 13.37 -19.07 15.19
CA ALA A 74 14.01 -18.29 14.14
C ALA A 74 15.40 -18.82 13.73
N ALA A 75 15.87 -19.92 14.34
CA ALA A 75 17.17 -20.49 14.03
C ALA A 75 17.38 -20.67 12.50
N PRO A 76 18.59 -20.34 11.98
CA PRO A 76 19.81 -20.00 12.72
C PRO A 76 19.91 -18.54 13.19
N PHE A 77 18.91 -17.69 12.94
CA PHE A 77 18.91 -16.28 13.34
C PHE A 77 18.48 -16.11 14.80
N GLU A 78 18.80 -14.96 15.40
CA GLU A 78 18.43 -14.72 16.79
C GLU A 78 16.92 -14.55 16.96
N ASN A 79 16.24 -13.94 15.99
CA ASN A 79 14.81 -13.63 16.07
C ASN A 79 14.14 -13.62 14.68
N TRP A 80 12.80 -13.59 14.65
CA TRP A 80 12.06 -13.63 13.38
C TRP A 80 12.25 -12.37 12.54
N ASN A 81 12.47 -11.19 13.15
CA ASN A 81 12.75 -9.98 12.38
C ASN A 81 14.03 -10.16 11.55
N GLU A 82 15.11 -10.66 12.16
CA GLU A 82 16.39 -10.93 11.48
C GLU A 82 16.25 -11.98 10.38
N ARG A 83 15.59 -13.11 10.70
CA ARG A 83 15.40 -14.19 9.74
C ARG A 83 14.67 -13.70 8.49
N ILE A 84 13.51 -13.06 8.67
CA ILE A 84 12.70 -12.58 7.55
C ILE A 84 13.44 -11.47 6.79
N ALA A 85 14.19 -10.60 7.49
CA ALA A 85 14.99 -9.59 6.81
C ALA A 85 16.06 -10.20 5.91
N ALA A 86 16.78 -11.22 6.39
CA ALA A 86 17.82 -11.90 5.62
C ALA A 86 17.26 -12.80 4.49
N GLU A 87 16.16 -13.51 4.74
CA GLU A 87 15.59 -14.46 3.78
C GLU A 87 14.66 -13.81 2.75
N CYS A 88 14.03 -12.66 3.09
CA CYS A 88 13.01 -12.05 2.23
C CYS A 88 13.38 -10.63 1.79
N TYR A 89 13.64 -9.71 2.71
CA TYR A 89 13.75 -8.29 2.36
C TYR A 89 15.09 -7.93 1.72
N GLU A 90 16.17 -8.50 2.24
CA GLU A 90 17.53 -8.27 1.75
C GLU A 90 17.72 -8.78 0.31
N PRO A 91 17.28 -9.99 -0.09
CA PRO A 91 17.34 -10.42 -1.48
C PRO A 91 16.59 -9.48 -2.43
N LEU A 92 15.41 -9.00 -2.03
CA LEU A 92 14.63 -8.04 -2.82
C LEU A 92 15.35 -6.69 -2.95
N ALA A 93 15.97 -6.20 -1.87
CA ALA A 93 16.75 -4.97 -1.89
C ALA A 93 18.00 -5.09 -2.78
N ARG A 94 18.72 -6.22 -2.68
CA ARG A 94 19.92 -6.51 -3.49
C ARG A 94 19.60 -6.67 -4.98
N ALA A 95 18.44 -7.23 -5.30
CA ALA A 95 17.95 -7.39 -6.67
C ALA A 95 17.26 -6.13 -7.24
N GLU A 96 17.21 -5.03 -6.47
CA GLU A 96 16.53 -3.79 -6.85
C GLU A 96 15.03 -4.01 -7.19
N ALA A 97 14.41 -5.04 -6.59
CA ALA A 97 13.03 -5.39 -6.88
C ALA A 97 12.05 -4.27 -6.48
N PHE A 98 12.38 -3.52 -5.41
CA PHE A 98 11.62 -2.35 -4.97
C PHE A 98 11.62 -1.21 -5.98
N ASP A 99 12.50 -1.20 -6.98
CA ASP A 99 12.44 -0.21 -8.05
C ASP A 99 11.21 -0.42 -8.94
N TRP A 100 10.65 -1.63 -8.99
CA TRP A 100 9.60 -2.04 -9.93
C TRP A 100 8.31 -2.51 -9.24
N LEU A 101 8.41 -2.99 -8.01
CA LEU A 101 7.30 -3.49 -7.18
C LEU A 101 6.50 -2.33 -6.58
N SER A 102 5.16 -2.40 -6.53
CA SER A 102 4.39 -1.54 -5.60
C SER A 102 4.46 -2.12 -4.20
N PHE A 103 4.62 -1.30 -3.17
CA PHE A 103 4.73 -1.83 -1.81
C PHE A 103 4.21 -0.86 -0.77
N ASP A 104 3.90 -1.36 0.42
CA ASP A 104 3.84 -0.58 1.64
C ASP A 104 4.85 -1.14 2.65
N LEU A 105 5.40 -0.27 3.50
CA LEU A 105 6.34 -0.66 4.55
C LEU A 105 5.84 -0.21 5.93
N GLY A 106 5.65 -1.17 6.83
CA GLY A 106 5.13 -0.98 8.19
C GLY A 106 5.95 0.00 8.99
N PRO A 107 5.38 1.05 9.62
CA PRO A 107 6.16 2.00 10.42
C PRO A 107 6.98 1.34 11.54
N THR A 108 6.42 0.31 12.17
CA THR A 108 7.12 -0.51 13.19
C THR A 108 8.29 -1.28 12.58
N LEU A 109 8.05 -2.00 11.47
CA LEU A 109 9.09 -2.72 10.74
C LEU A 109 10.16 -1.77 10.19
N ALA A 110 9.76 -0.63 9.64
CA ALA A 110 10.64 0.36 9.06
C ALA A 110 11.54 0.98 10.13
N ARG A 111 11.02 1.26 11.33
CA ARG A 111 11.83 1.70 12.48
C ARG A 111 12.89 0.65 12.81
N TRP A 112 12.51 -0.61 12.89
CA TRP A 112 13.45 -1.69 13.19
C TRP A 112 14.52 -1.83 12.10
N LEU A 113 14.13 -1.81 10.82
CA LEU A 113 15.07 -1.87 9.68
C LEU A 113 16.03 -0.69 9.65
N GLU A 114 15.59 0.53 9.97
CA GLU A 114 16.49 1.70 10.05
C GLU A 114 17.63 1.51 11.05
N GLY A 115 17.37 0.83 12.18
CA GLY A 115 18.37 0.58 13.22
C GLY A 115 19.24 -0.64 12.93
N GLU A 116 18.60 -1.78 12.64
CA GLU A 116 19.28 -3.08 12.60
C GLU A 116 19.77 -3.44 11.20
N ARG A 117 19.05 -3.04 10.14
CA ARG A 117 19.29 -3.43 8.74
C ARG A 117 19.19 -2.23 7.79
N PRO A 118 20.02 -1.18 7.98
CA PRO A 118 19.87 0.09 7.26
C PRO A 118 20.06 -0.05 5.75
N ASP A 119 20.84 -1.05 5.29
CA ASP A 119 21.02 -1.40 3.88
C ASP A 119 19.70 -1.86 3.22
N VAL A 120 18.91 -2.65 3.95
CA VAL A 120 17.59 -3.11 3.51
C VAL A 120 16.58 -1.97 3.50
N HIS A 121 16.56 -1.14 4.56
CA HIS A 121 15.71 0.04 4.63
C HIS A 121 15.97 1.01 3.45
N GLU A 122 17.25 1.29 3.17
CA GLU A 122 17.63 2.14 2.04
C GLU A 122 17.22 1.53 0.68
N GLY A 123 17.15 0.20 0.58
CA GLY A 123 16.59 -0.49 -0.58
C GLY A 123 15.15 -0.05 -0.90
N PHE A 124 14.28 0.03 0.11
CA PHE A 124 12.90 0.52 -0.06
C PHE A 124 12.87 1.99 -0.48
N VAL A 125 13.64 2.85 0.20
CA VAL A 125 13.67 4.31 -0.07
C VAL A 125 14.21 4.59 -1.48
N ARG A 126 15.28 3.88 -1.89
CA ARG A 126 15.85 3.95 -3.23
C ARG A 126 14.85 3.47 -4.28
N GLY A 127 14.14 2.37 -4.03
CA GLY A 127 13.12 1.82 -4.92
C GLY A 127 12.01 2.82 -5.23
N ASP A 128 11.48 3.50 -4.20
CA ASP A 128 10.50 4.58 -4.39
C ASP A 128 11.05 5.73 -5.24
N ARG A 129 12.28 6.16 -4.95
CA ARG A 129 12.95 7.24 -5.71
C ARG A 129 13.17 6.85 -7.18
N ALA A 130 13.60 5.62 -7.45
CA ALA A 130 13.81 5.09 -8.78
C ALA A 130 12.50 5.01 -9.57
N SER A 131 11.43 4.52 -8.94
CA SER A 131 10.09 4.51 -9.54
C SER A 131 9.63 5.92 -9.90
N ARG A 132 9.82 6.91 -9.02
CA ARG A 132 9.50 8.32 -9.31
C ARG A 132 10.27 8.88 -10.49
N ALA A 133 11.57 8.61 -10.56
CA ALA A 133 12.40 9.07 -11.67
C ALA A 133 11.92 8.46 -13.01
N ARG A 134 11.47 7.21 -12.99
CA ARG A 134 11.04 6.47 -14.18
C ARG A 134 9.61 6.78 -14.62
N LEU A 135 8.67 6.85 -13.67
CA LEU A 135 7.22 6.91 -13.94
C LEU A 135 6.56 8.23 -13.52
N GLY A 136 7.28 9.11 -12.81
CA GLY A 136 6.75 10.34 -12.23
C GLY A 136 6.01 10.13 -10.89
N HIS A 137 5.75 8.88 -10.51
CA HIS A 137 5.09 8.48 -9.26
C HIS A 137 5.93 7.47 -8.50
N GLY A 138 5.86 7.52 -7.18
CA GLY A 138 6.50 6.53 -6.33
C GLY A 138 5.62 5.29 -6.19
N ASN A 139 6.24 4.15 -5.96
CA ASN A 139 5.58 2.86 -5.83
C ASN A 139 5.34 2.45 -4.37
N ALA A 140 5.86 3.24 -3.40
CA ALA A 140 5.55 3.09 -1.99
C ALA A 140 4.18 3.70 -1.62
N LEU A 141 3.39 2.97 -0.83
CA LEU A 141 2.16 3.42 -0.18
C LEU A 141 2.39 3.61 1.32
N ALA A 142 1.64 4.54 1.92
CA ALA A 142 1.58 4.66 3.36
C ALA A 142 0.74 3.53 3.96
N GLN A 143 0.76 3.38 5.28
CA GLN A 143 -0.18 2.54 6.03
C GLN A 143 -0.48 3.15 7.40
N PRO A 144 -1.61 2.80 8.04
CA PRO A 144 -1.89 3.12 9.44
C PRO A 144 -0.72 2.70 10.36
N TYR A 145 -0.37 3.55 11.32
CA TYR A 145 0.92 3.44 12.03
C TYR A 145 1.13 2.11 12.75
N HIS A 146 0.11 1.61 13.46
CA HIS A 146 0.21 0.39 14.26
C HIS A 146 -0.43 -0.83 13.61
N HIS A 147 -0.75 -0.77 12.31
CA HIS A 147 -1.40 -1.88 11.59
C HIS A 147 -2.73 -2.36 12.22
N ILE A 148 -3.51 -1.44 12.81
CA ILE A 148 -4.80 -1.82 13.43
C ILE A 148 -5.90 -2.03 12.37
N ILE A 149 -6.89 -2.85 12.71
CA ILE A 149 -8.14 -2.98 11.95
C ILE A 149 -8.98 -1.71 12.13
N LEU A 150 -8.76 -0.73 11.24
CA LEU A 150 -9.35 0.60 11.36
C LEU A 150 -10.88 0.59 11.55
N PRO A 151 -11.68 -0.25 10.88
CA PRO A 151 -13.14 -0.30 11.11
C PRO A 151 -13.56 -0.54 12.57
N LEU A 152 -12.71 -1.16 13.39
CA LEU A 152 -12.97 -1.39 14.82
C LEU A 152 -12.58 -0.21 15.72
N ALA A 153 -11.89 0.79 15.16
CA ALA A 153 -11.43 1.97 15.89
C ALA A 153 -12.45 3.11 15.85
N SER A 154 -12.44 3.97 16.86
CA SER A 154 -13.18 5.22 16.87
C SER A 154 -12.70 6.16 15.75
N ARG A 155 -13.53 7.14 15.38
CA ARG A 155 -13.13 8.15 14.37
C ARG A 155 -11.83 8.86 14.72
N ARG A 156 -11.63 9.20 15.99
CA ARG A 156 -10.40 9.86 16.47
C ARG A 156 -9.18 8.97 16.29
N GLU A 157 -9.31 7.67 16.59
CA GLU A 157 -8.22 6.70 16.41
C GLU A 157 -7.92 6.51 14.92
N LYS A 158 -8.95 6.39 14.06
CA LYS A 158 -8.76 6.33 12.60
C LYS A 158 -7.96 7.52 12.09
N GLU A 159 -8.34 8.74 12.46
CA GLU A 159 -7.62 9.96 12.05
C GLU A 159 -6.18 9.99 12.59
N THR A 160 -5.97 9.52 13.82
CA THR A 160 -4.63 9.48 14.44
C THR A 160 -3.72 8.52 13.70
N GLU A 161 -4.17 7.27 13.50
CA GLU A 161 -3.40 6.23 12.82
C GLU A 161 -3.05 6.61 11.38
N VAL A 162 -4.01 7.19 10.65
CA VAL A 162 -3.79 7.65 9.27
C VAL A 162 -2.78 8.80 9.24
N ARG A 163 -2.95 9.82 10.10
CA ARG A 163 -2.01 10.95 10.15
C ARG A 163 -0.62 10.53 10.55
N TRP A 164 -0.49 9.64 11.54
CA TRP A 164 0.81 9.12 11.98
C TRP A 164 1.48 8.31 10.88
N GLY A 165 0.73 7.44 10.20
CA GLY A 165 1.20 6.70 9.03
C GLY A 165 1.68 7.60 7.89
N LEU A 166 0.93 8.64 7.56
CA LEU A 166 1.33 9.62 6.54
C LEU A 166 2.58 10.40 6.93
N ARG A 167 2.74 10.76 8.21
CA ARG A 167 3.94 11.47 8.69
C ARG A 167 5.18 10.57 8.72
N ASP A 168 5.03 9.32 9.12
CA ASP A 168 6.10 8.33 9.05
C ASP A 168 6.55 8.11 7.60
N PHE A 169 5.59 7.96 6.68
CA PHE A 169 5.86 7.87 5.25
C PHE A 169 6.62 9.10 4.73
N GLU A 170 6.16 10.32 5.04
CA GLU A 170 6.82 11.55 4.62
C GLU A 170 8.26 11.65 5.13
N ARG A 171 8.49 11.25 6.39
CA ARG A 171 9.83 11.23 6.99
C ARG A 171 10.78 10.30 6.22
N ARG A 172 10.32 9.11 5.83
CA ARG A 172 11.16 8.07 5.22
C ARG A 172 11.39 8.29 3.73
N PHE A 173 10.32 8.58 2.99
CA PHE A 173 10.37 8.66 1.53
C PHE A 173 10.55 10.09 1.01
N GLY A 174 10.50 11.11 1.88
CA GLY A 174 10.71 12.51 1.51
C GLY A 174 9.64 13.07 0.58
N ARG A 175 8.42 12.52 0.63
CA ARG A 175 7.26 12.96 -0.17
C ARG A 175 5.95 12.61 0.52
N CYS A 176 4.87 13.28 0.13
CA CYS A 176 3.51 12.83 0.50
C CYS A 176 3.18 11.49 -0.17
N ALA A 177 2.46 10.62 0.53
CA ALA A 177 1.90 9.40 -0.04
C ALA A 177 0.72 9.72 -0.98
N ASP A 178 0.64 9.02 -2.11
CA ASP A 178 -0.51 9.11 -3.03
C ASP A 178 -1.61 8.12 -2.63
N GLY A 179 -1.24 6.95 -2.08
CA GLY A 179 -2.15 5.92 -1.64
C GLY A 179 -1.77 5.36 -0.26
N MET A 180 -2.70 4.62 0.33
CA MET A 180 -2.50 3.96 1.62
C MET A 180 -2.99 2.51 1.54
N TRP A 181 -2.17 1.57 1.99
CA TRP A 181 -2.57 0.19 2.23
C TRP A 181 -3.27 0.09 3.59
N LEU A 182 -4.45 -0.52 3.62
CA LEU A 182 -5.22 -0.76 4.84
C LEU A 182 -4.93 -2.17 5.38
N PRO A 183 -4.61 -2.34 6.67
CA PRO A 183 -4.34 -3.64 7.28
C PRO A 183 -5.45 -4.64 6.97
N GLU A 184 -5.07 -5.81 6.45
CA GLU A 184 -5.98 -6.88 6.01
C GLU A 184 -7.03 -6.44 4.98
N THR A 185 -6.76 -5.37 4.24
CA THR A 185 -7.73 -4.64 3.40
C THR A 185 -9.00 -4.22 4.17
N ALA A 186 -8.96 -4.19 5.50
CA ALA A 186 -10.14 -3.96 6.34
C ALA A 186 -10.60 -2.51 6.25
N VAL A 187 -11.84 -2.32 5.78
CA VAL A 187 -12.35 -0.99 5.46
C VAL A 187 -13.85 -0.86 5.75
N ASP A 188 -14.26 0.36 6.09
CA ASP A 188 -15.66 0.80 6.10
C ASP A 188 -15.76 2.21 5.48
N VAL A 189 -16.97 2.72 5.30
CA VAL A 189 -17.19 4.07 4.73
C VAL A 189 -16.48 5.16 5.54
N ALA A 190 -16.47 5.04 6.87
CA ALA A 190 -15.85 6.02 7.74
C ALA A 190 -14.31 6.02 7.63
N THR A 191 -13.69 4.87 7.38
CA THR A 191 -12.26 4.71 7.12
C THR A 191 -11.89 5.34 5.79
N LEU A 192 -12.62 5.05 4.71
CA LEU A 192 -12.40 5.68 3.39
C LEU A 192 -12.57 7.20 3.45
N ASP A 193 -13.55 7.67 4.24
CA ASP A 193 -13.77 9.10 4.46
C ASP A 193 -12.59 9.78 5.19
N VAL A 194 -11.98 9.12 6.19
CA VAL A 194 -10.74 9.61 6.80
C VAL A 194 -9.64 9.72 5.75
N LEU A 195 -9.40 8.65 4.98
CA LEU A 195 -8.35 8.64 3.96
C LEU A 195 -8.52 9.81 2.97
N ALA A 196 -9.72 9.97 2.42
CA ALA A 196 -10.03 11.04 1.47
C ALA A 196 -9.91 12.44 2.10
N ALA A 197 -10.32 12.60 3.37
CA ALA A 197 -10.18 13.87 4.09
C ALA A 197 -8.72 14.25 4.37
N GLU A 198 -7.85 13.27 4.63
CA GLU A 198 -6.41 13.46 4.81
C GLU A 198 -5.65 13.56 3.47
N GLY A 199 -6.36 13.50 2.34
CA GLY A 199 -5.80 13.71 1.00
C GLY A 199 -5.17 12.48 0.36
N VAL A 200 -5.44 11.28 0.86
CA VAL A 200 -5.07 10.02 0.22
C VAL A 200 -5.93 9.82 -1.02
N ALA A 201 -5.31 9.61 -2.18
CA ALA A 201 -6.01 9.54 -3.47
C ALA A 201 -6.61 8.15 -3.75
N PHE A 202 -5.99 7.07 -3.24
CA PHE A 202 -6.47 5.72 -3.45
C PHE A 202 -6.08 4.71 -2.35
N THR A 203 -6.77 3.57 -2.34
CA THR A 203 -6.42 2.37 -1.57
C THR A 203 -6.58 1.12 -2.45
N ILE A 204 -6.11 -0.03 -1.96
CA ILE A 204 -6.34 -1.34 -2.58
C ILE A 204 -7.46 -2.06 -1.79
N LEU A 205 -8.35 -2.77 -2.49
CA LEU A 205 -9.44 -3.57 -1.93
C LEU A 205 -9.44 -4.98 -2.51
N ALA A 206 -10.05 -5.91 -1.77
CA ALA A 206 -10.34 -7.25 -2.22
C ALA A 206 -11.59 -7.31 -3.11
N PRO A 207 -11.68 -8.28 -4.06
CA PRO A 207 -12.80 -8.37 -5.00
C PRO A 207 -14.16 -8.57 -4.32
N HIS A 208 -14.20 -9.28 -3.18
CA HIS A 208 -15.43 -9.50 -2.42
C HIS A 208 -15.94 -8.25 -1.70
N GLN A 209 -15.15 -7.17 -1.63
CA GLN A 209 -15.54 -5.91 -0.97
C GLN A 209 -16.32 -4.97 -1.89
N VAL A 210 -16.40 -5.28 -3.18
CA VAL A 210 -17.13 -4.47 -4.18
C VAL A 210 -18.28 -5.27 -4.78
N ALA A 211 -19.35 -4.59 -5.15
CA ALA A 211 -20.53 -5.23 -5.72
C ALA A 211 -20.19 -5.89 -7.08
N ASP A 212 -19.44 -5.15 -7.89
CA ASP A 212 -18.97 -5.54 -9.22
C ASP A 212 -17.52 -5.08 -9.40
N VAL A 213 -16.65 -5.99 -9.88
CA VAL A 213 -15.26 -5.67 -10.22
C VAL A 213 -15.24 -5.01 -11.60
N PRO A 214 -14.73 -3.76 -11.72
CA PRO A 214 -14.72 -3.06 -13.00
C PRO A 214 -13.67 -3.65 -13.94
N ALA A 215 -13.88 -3.52 -15.25
CA ALA A 215 -12.87 -3.88 -16.24
C ALA A 215 -11.57 -3.10 -15.97
N GLY A 216 -10.44 -3.82 -15.87
CA GLY A 216 -9.15 -3.24 -15.48
C GLY A 216 -8.95 -3.02 -13.98
N GLY A 217 -9.91 -3.40 -13.13
CA GLY A 217 -9.74 -3.47 -11.67
C GLY A 217 -9.66 -2.13 -10.95
N VAL A 218 -10.06 -1.01 -11.57
CA VAL A 218 -9.97 0.31 -10.93
C VAL A 218 -11.32 1.02 -10.95
N GLY A 219 -11.80 1.46 -9.78
CA GLY A 219 -13.05 2.20 -9.61
C GLY A 219 -12.95 3.40 -8.66
N ARG A 220 -14.08 4.06 -8.42
CA ARG A 220 -14.18 5.16 -7.43
C ARG A 220 -15.35 4.94 -6.50
N ILE A 221 -15.16 5.21 -5.21
CA ILE A 221 -16.20 5.18 -4.19
C ILE A 221 -16.57 6.62 -3.84
N ARG A 222 -17.86 6.96 -3.93
CA ARG A 222 -18.39 8.25 -3.47
C ARG A 222 -18.63 8.20 -1.97
N LEU A 223 -18.19 9.26 -1.29
CA LEU A 223 -18.22 9.37 0.17
C LEU A 223 -19.09 10.58 0.58
N GLY A 224 -19.29 10.74 1.89
CA GLY A 224 -20.00 11.89 2.45
C GLY A 224 -19.33 13.21 2.10
N GLY A 225 -20.13 14.28 2.02
CA GLY A 225 -19.61 15.65 1.78
C GLY A 225 -19.00 15.86 0.40
N GLY A 226 -19.36 15.03 -0.60
CA GLY A 226 -18.88 15.17 -1.99
C GLY A 226 -17.46 14.65 -2.22
N ARG A 227 -16.83 14.05 -1.21
CA ARG A 227 -15.53 13.37 -1.36
C ARG A 227 -15.67 12.09 -2.16
N GLU A 228 -14.57 11.67 -2.74
CA GLU A 228 -14.43 10.39 -3.41
C GLU A 228 -13.01 9.87 -3.25
N ILE A 229 -12.85 8.55 -3.31
CA ILE A 229 -11.54 7.90 -3.28
C ILE A 229 -11.51 6.84 -4.38
N ALA A 230 -10.36 6.70 -5.03
CA ALA A 230 -10.18 5.61 -5.98
C ALA A 230 -9.80 4.31 -5.28
N VAL A 231 -10.17 3.21 -5.89
CA VAL A 231 -9.85 1.87 -5.39
C VAL A 231 -9.31 1.01 -6.50
N PHE A 232 -8.21 0.33 -6.21
CA PHE A 232 -7.67 -0.74 -7.03
C PHE A 232 -8.12 -2.07 -6.43
N ILE A 233 -8.68 -2.93 -7.25
CA ILE A 233 -9.18 -4.24 -6.85
C ILE A 233 -8.12 -5.25 -7.28
N TYR A 234 -7.53 -5.97 -6.31
CA TYR A 234 -6.54 -6.99 -6.64
C TYR A 234 -7.20 -8.24 -7.23
N ASP A 235 -6.45 -9.01 -8.02
CA ASP A 235 -6.89 -10.30 -8.54
C ASP A 235 -6.65 -11.40 -7.49
N GLY A 236 -7.72 -11.95 -6.93
CA GLY A 236 -7.60 -12.92 -5.84
C GLY A 236 -7.03 -14.27 -6.24
N GLU A 237 -7.34 -14.75 -7.44
CA GLU A 237 -6.87 -16.04 -7.92
C GLU A 237 -5.38 -15.98 -8.26
N LEU A 238 -4.97 -14.94 -8.99
CA LEU A 238 -3.55 -14.73 -9.32
C LEU A 238 -2.72 -14.46 -8.06
N SER A 239 -3.22 -13.63 -7.13
CA SER A 239 -2.50 -13.34 -5.88
C SER A 239 -2.30 -14.59 -5.04
N HIS A 240 -3.34 -15.44 -4.90
CA HIS A 240 -3.22 -16.71 -4.20
C HIS A 240 -2.28 -17.69 -4.94
N GLY A 241 -2.39 -17.76 -6.26
CA GLY A 241 -1.55 -18.60 -7.11
C GLY A 241 -0.05 -18.30 -6.99
N VAL A 242 0.31 -17.02 -6.87
CA VAL A 242 1.69 -16.58 -6.62
C VAL A 242 2.14 -16.88 -5.19
N ALA A 243 1.31 -16.57 -4.19
CA ALA A 243 1.73 -16.59 -2.78
C ALA A 243 1.76 -18.00 -2.17
N PHE A 244 0.81 -18.86 -2.54
CA PHE A 244 0.60 -20.17 -1.92
C PHE A 244 0.33 -21.30 -2.92
N GLY A 245 0.10 -20.95 -4.19
CA GLY A 245 -0.16 -21.90 -5.26
C GLY A 245 1.11 -22.28 -6.03
N ALA A 246 0.89 -23.00 -7.13
CA ALA A 246 1.94 -23.49 -8.02
C ALA A 246 2.18 -22.57 -9.23
N LEU A 247 1.72 -21.32 -9.20
CA LEU A 247 1.77 -20.45 -10.39
C LEU A 247 3.22 -20.13 -10.81
N LEU A 248 4.16 -20.24 -9.88
CA LEU A 248 5.59 -20.03 -10.11
C LEU A 248 6.39 -21.34 -10.18
N ASP A 249 5.74 -22.50 -10.02
CA ASP A 249 6.41 -23.80 -10.09
C ASP A 249 6.85 -24.07 -11.53
N GLY A 250 8.11 -24.50 -11.72
CA GLY A 250 8.66 -24.83 -13.05
C GLY A 250 9.29 -23.66 -13.81
N CYS A 251 9.51 -22.51 -13.17
CA CYS A 251 10.42 -21.47 -13.66
C CYS A 251 11.87 -21.80 -13.26
N ASP A 252 12.45 -22.86 -13.84
CA ASP A 252 13.88 -23.19 -13.75
C ASP A 252 14.67 -22.62 -14.95
#